data_AF-A0A7C3KX85-F1
#
_entry.id   AF-A0A7C3KX85-F1
#
_cell.length_a   1.000
_cell.length_b   1.000
_cell.length_c   1.000
_cell.angle_alpha   90.00
_cell.angle_beta   90.00
_cell.angle_gamma   90.00
#
_symmetry.space_group_name_H-M   'P 1'
#
loop_
_entity.id
_entity.type
_entity.pdbx_description
1 polymer ?
#
loop_
_entity_poly.entity_id
_entity_poly.type
_entity_poly.pdbx_seq_one_letter_code
_entity_poly.pdbx_strand_id
1 'polypeptide(L)'
;MDRIDGDLWRYNLVRVTFVDVTEDYATYLDPLPSAFYPVVREVWLPRYGLLQTVADRHCLSGYMYDWHEAPEDESAPEPHWYVGVVSEKFLQTPIE
;
A
#
# COMPACT_ATOMS: atom_id res chain seq x y z
N MET A 1 -2.70 -31.95 -10.96
CA MET A 1 -2.32 -30.89 -11.91
C MET A 1 -3.51 -29.96 -11.95
N ASP A 2 -3.49 -28.95 -11.08
CA ASP A 2 -4.63 -28.04 -10.92
C ASP A 2 -4.87 -27.29 -12.22
N ARG A 3 -6.14 -27.29 -12.60
CA ARG A 3 -6.60 -26.77 -13.88
C ARG A 3 -6.68 -25.26 -13.77
N ILE A 4 -5.78 -24.56 -14.45
CA ILE A 4 -5.62 -23.09 -14.47
C ILE A 4 -6.80 -22.37 -15.22
N ASP A 5 -7.92 -23.07 -15.46
CA ASP A 5 -9.07 -22.53 -16.19
C ASP A 5 -9.99 -21.73 -15.24
N GLY A 6 -9.61 -20.51 -14.88
CA GLY A 6 -10.55 -19.56 -14.25
C GLY A 6 -9.93 -18.49 -13.35
N ASP A 7 -8.81 -18.81 -12.70
CA ASP A 7 -8.23 -17.98 -11.63
C ASP A 7 -6.84 -17.41 -11.98
N LEU A 8 -6.55 -17.24 -13.26
CA LEU A 8 -5.28 -16.65 -13.74
C LEU A 8 -4.97 -15.28 -13.09
N TRP A 9 -5.99 -14.54 -12.67
CA TRP A 9 -5.85 -13.28 -11.97
C TRP A 9 -5.17 -13.44 -10.60
N ARG A 10 -5.36 -14.57 -9.89
CA ARG A 10 -4.72 -14.87 -8.59
C ARG A 10 -3.20 -14.96 -8.68
N TYR A 11 -2.68 -15.27 -9.86
CA TYR A 11 -1.25 -15.38 -10.12
C TYR A 11 -0.62 -14.08 -10.64
N ASN A 12 -1.44 -13.12 -11.10
CA ASN A 12 -0.96 -11.93 -11.79
C ASN A 12 -1.33 -10.61 -11.09
N LEU A 13 -2.37 -10.61 -10.27
CA LEU A 13 -2.83 -9.45 -9.51
C LEU A 13 -2.63 -9.67 -8.01
N VAL A 14 -2.48 -8.57 -7.30
CA VAL A 14 -2.31 -8.54 -5.86
C VAL A 14 -3.17 -7.43 -5.26
N ARG A 15 -3.71 -7.66 -4.06
CA ARG A 15 -4.47 -6.63 -3.34
C ARG A 15 -3.48 -5.71 -2.65
N VAL A 16 -3.65 -4.41 -2.86
CA VAL A 16 -2.91 -3.35 -2.19
C VAL A 16 -3.89 -2.48 -1.42
N THR A 17 -3.63 -2.32 -0.13
CA THR A 17 -4.34 -1.38 0.74
C THR A 17 -3.40 -0.22 1.08
N PHE A 18 -3.78 0.96 0.61
CA PHE A 18 -3.10 2.20 0.97
C PHE A 18 -3.62 2.69 2.32
N VAL A 19 -2.71 2.98 3.23
CA VAL A 19 -3.01 3.44 4.59
C VAL A 19 -2.36 4.80 4.85
N ASP A 20 -3.07 5.66 5.57
CA ASP A 20 -2.60 7.00 5.90
C ASP A 20 -1.71 6.96 7.16
N VAL A 21 -0.43 7.27 6.99
CA VAL A 21 0.57 7.30 8.06
C VAL A 21 0.99 8.72 8.43
N THR A 22 0.24 9.72 8.00
CA THR A 22 0.55 11.15 8.25
C THR A 22 0.71 11.46 9.74
N GLU A 23 -0.07 10.80 10.60
CA GLU A 23 -0.06 11.06 12.05
C GLU A 23 1.26 10.67 12.73
N ASP A 24 1.99 9.69 12.21
CA ASP A 24 3.29 9.28 12.76
C ASP A 24 4.30 10.44 12.70
N TYR A 25 4.25 11.20 11.61
CA TYR A 25 5.09 12.39 11.42
C TYR A 25 4.61 13.58 12.24
N ALA A 26 3.31 13.67 12.53
CA ALA A 26 2.75 14.74 13.36
C ALA A 26 3.05 14.54 14.85
N THR A 27 3.04 13.28 15.31
CA THR A 27 3.08 12.94 16.74
C THR A 27 4.44 12.39 17.20
N TYR A 28 5.33 12.01 16.27
CA TYR A 28 6.60 11.32 16.56
C TYR A 28 6.43 10.07 17.43
N LEU A 29 5.27 9.42 17.35
CA LEU A 29 5.00 8.16 18.03
C LEU A 29 5.63 6.98 17.27
N ASP A 30 5.79 5.88 17.98
CA ASP A 30 6.20 4.62 17.35
C ASP A 30 5.11 4.18 16.33
N PRO A 31 5.52 3.68 15.16
CA PRO A 31 4.58 3.25 14.13
C PRO A 31 3.72 2.08 14.64
N LEU A 32 2.44 2.15 14.32
CA LEU A 32 1.47 1.09 14.60
C LEU A 32 1.59 -0.05 13.58
N PRO A 33 1.06 -1.24 13.88
CA PRO A 33 0.91 -2.26 12.85
C PRO A 33 -0.01 -1.79 11.72
N SER A 34 0.32 -2.15 10.48
CA SER A 34 -0.31 -1.66 9.25
C SER A 34 -1.84 -1.69 9.24
N ALA A 35 -2.45 -2.70 9.89
CA ALA A 35 -3.89 -2.88 9.98
C ALA A 35 -4.63 -1.84 10.86
N PHE A 36 -3.91 -1.03 11.64
CA PHE A 36 -4.49 -0.03 12.53
C PHE A 36 -4.54 1.38 11.93
N TYR A 37 -3.86 1.60 10.81
CA TYR A 37 -3.91 2.89 10.12
C TYR A 37 -5.22 3.07 9.34
N PRO A 38 -5.70 4.31 9.17
CA PRO A 38 -6.85 4.61 8.33
C PRO A 38 -6.62 4.16 6.88
N VAL A 39 -7.56 3.42 6.31
CA VAL A 39 -7.51 3.00 4.90
C VAL A 39 -7.90 4.17 4.00
N VAL A 40 -7.01 4.55 3.10
CA VAL A 40 -7.25 5.57 2.07
C VAL A 40 -7.91 4.95 0.84
N ARG A 41 -7.40 3.80 0.40
CA ARG A 41 -7.87 3.12 -0.82
C ARG A 41 -7.46 1.66 -0.84
N GLU A 42 -8.29 0.84 -1.46
CA GLU A 42 -7.93 -0.53 -1.85
C GLU A 42 -7.98 -0.70 -3.36
N VAL A 43 -7.03 -1.43 -3.92
CA VAL A 43 -6.95 -1.66 -5.36
C VAL A 43 -6.23 -2.98 -5.66
N TRP A 44 -6.59 -3.59 -6.79
CA TRP A 44 -5.87 -4.72 -7.36
C TRP A 44 -4.87 -4.22 -8.39
N LEU A 45 -3.59 -4.51 -8.19
CA LEU A 45 -2.49 -4.11 -9.08
C LEU A 45 -1.77 -5.33 -9.64
N PRO A 46 -1.11 -5.22 -10.81
CA PRO A 46 -0.22 -6.25 -11.30
C PRO A 46 0.89 -6.54 -10.28
N ARG A 47 1.11 -7.81 -9.98
CA ARG A 47 2.23 -8.24 -9.13
C ARG A 47 3.58 -7.92 -9.79
N TYR A 48 3.64 -8.04 -11.11
CA TYR A 48 4.84 -7.70 -11.87
C TYR A 48 5.11 -6.19 -11.82
N GLY A 49 6.28 -5.80 -11.30
CA GLY A 49 6.66 -4.40 -11.18
C GLY A 49 5.83 -3.62 -10.17
N LEU A 50 5.25 -4.29 -9.15
CA LEU A 50 4.37 -3.67 -8.17
C LEU A 50 5.04 -2.48 -7.45
N LEU A 51 6.24 -2.68 -6.91
CA LEU A 51 6.95 -1.64 -6.15
C LEU A 51 7.22 -0.39 -7.01
N GLN A 52 7.68 -0.61 -8.24
CA GLN A 52 7.88 0.46 -9.22
C GLN A 52 6.55 1.17 -9.51
N THR A 53 5.46 0.40 -9.69
CA THR A 53 4.12 0.93 -9.96
C THR A 53 3.60 1.79 -8.81
N VAL A 54 3.79 1.33 -7.57
CA VAL A 54 3.35 2.02 -6.36
C VAL A 54 4.17 3.28 -6.11
N ALA A 55 5.49 3.24 -6.34
CA ALA A 55 6.39 4.37 -6.12
C ALA A 55 6.28 5.44 -7.23
N ASP A 56 6.22 5.04 -8.51
CA ASP A 56 6.27 5.96 -9.65
C ASP A 56 4.90 6.54 -10.01
N ARG A 57 3.81 5.81 -9.75
CA ARG A 57 2.48 6.34 -10.01
C ARG A 57 2.01 7.09 -8.79
N HIS A 58 1.52 8.31 -9.02
CA HIS A 58 0.58 8.98 -8.12
C HIS A 58 -0.74 8.18 -8.06
N CYS A 59 -0.68 6.99 -7.45
CA CYS A 59 -1.81 6.08 -7.29
C CYS A 59 -2.93 6.75 -6.48
N LEU A 60 -2.56 7.74 -5.68
CA LEU A 60 -3.41 8.58 -4.87
C LEU A 60 -3.04 10.05 -5.08
N SER A 61 -4.02 10.85 -5.50
CA SER A 61 -3.85 12.30 -5.60
C SER A 61 -3.83 12.90 -4.19
N GLY A 62 -2.89 13.82 -3.92
CA GLY A 62 -2.76 14.48 -2.61
C GLY A 62 -2.04 13.65 -1.55
N TYR A 63 -1.39 12.55 -1.94
CA TYR A 63 -0.66 11.65 -1.07
C TYR A 63 0.70 11.27 -1.70
N MET A 64 1.72 11.19 -0.87
CA MET A 64 3.06 10.74 -1.24
C MET A 64 3.33 9.34 -0.70
N TYR A 65 4.08 8.55 -1.47
CA TYR A 65 4.57 7.25 -1.03
C TYR A 65 5.57 7.40 0.12
N ASP A 66 5.48 6.51 1.12
CA ASP A 66 6.42 6.45 2.25
C ASP A 66 7.06 5.06 2.38
N TRP A 67 6.28 4.04 2.73
CA TRP A 67 6.74 2.65 2.86
C TRP A 67 5.74 1.65 2.28
N HIS A 68 6.16 0.38 2.19
CA HIS A 68 5.26 -0.74 1.90
C HIS A 68 5.62 -1.95 2.77
N GLU A 69 4.62 -2.74 3.11
CA GLU A 69 4.76 -4.01 3.81
C GLU A 69 4.32 -5.12 2.85
N ALA A 70 5.26 -6.02 2.56
CA ALA A 70 5.00 -7.21 1.77
C ALA A 70 4.17 -8.22 2.61
N PRO A 71 3.35 -9.07 1.97
CA PRO A 71 2.61 -10.12 2.65
C PRO A 71 3.56 -11.09 3.35
N GLU A 72 3.10 -11.67 4.46
CA GLU A 72 3.84 -12.72 5.19
C GLU A 72 4.20 -13.91 4.29
N ASP A 73 3.28 -14.29 3.40
CA ASP A 73 3.49 -15.33 2.39
C ASP A 73 3.13 -14.82 0.99
N GLU A 74 4.15 -14.56 0.18
CA GLU A 74 4.03 -14.18 -1.22
C GLU A 74 3.45 -15.28 -2.14
N SER A 75 3.43 -16.53 -1.67
CA SER A 75 2.83 -17.67 -2.36
C SER A 75 1.37 -17.91 -1.95
N ALA A 76 0.85 -17.13 -1.00
CA ALA A 76 -0.54 -17.21 -0.58
C ALA A 76 -1.48 -16.99 -1.78
N PRO A 77 -2.69 -17.59 -1.77
CA PRO A 77 -3.65 -17.45 -2.86
C PRO A 77 -4.04 -16.00 -3.16
N GLU A 78 -4.00 -15.15 -2.13
CA GLU A 78 -4.34 -13.72 -2.19
C GLU A 78 -3.33 -12.94 -1.34
N PRO A 79 -2.12 -12.69 -1.88
CA PRO A 79 -1.13 -11.89 -1.16
C PRO A 79 -1.68 -10.48 -0.96
N HIS A 80 -1.52 -9.94 0.25
CA HIS A 80 -2.02 -8.63 0.62
C HIS A 80 -0.87 -7.72 1.03
N TRP A 81 -0.73 -6.61 0.32
CA TRP A 81 0.28 -5.59 0.60
C TRP A 81 -0.37 -4.39 1.28
N TYR A 82 0.34 -3.83 2.25
CA TYR A 82 0.05 -2.50 2.78
C TYR A 82 1.03 -1.49 2.20
N VAL A 83 0.54 -0.30 1.88
CA VAL A 83 1.37 0.81 1.42
C VAL A 83 1.06 2.02 2.28
N GLY A 84 2.04 2.47 3.04
CA GLY A 84 1.98 3.71 3.81
C GLY A 84 2.08 4.91 2.88
N VAL A 85 1.15 5.84 3.04
CA VAL A 85 1.15 7.12 2.33
C VAL A 85 0.97 8.30 3.28
N VAL A 86 1.62 9.40 2.95
CA VAL A 86 1.58 10.65 3.73
C VAL A 86 0.82 11.71 2.95
N SER A 87 -0.09 12.41 3.62
CA SER A 87 -0.84 13.50 3.02
C SER A 87 0.09 14.64 2.62
N GLU A 88 0.02 15.09 1.36
CA GLU A 88 0.80 16.23 0.88
C GLU A 88 0.51 17.52 1.67
N LYS A 89 -0.68 17.61 2.28
CA LYS A 89 -1.07 18.75 3.12
C LYS A 89 -0.20 18.88 4.37
N PHE A 90 0.32 17.76 4.88
CA PHE A 90 1.22 17.78 6.04
C PHE A 90 2.48 18.59 5.75
N LEU A 91 3.08 18.40 4.56
CA LEU A 91 4.28 19.11 4.13
C LEU A 91 4.05 20.62 3.87
N GLN A 92 2.80 21.05 3.72
CA GLN A 92 2.43 22.45 3.47
C GLN A 92 2.16 23.23 4.76
N THR A 93 2.21 22.57 5.93
CA THR A 93 1.97 23.21 7.22
C THR A 93 3.28 23.80 7.73
N PRO A 94 3.38 25.12 7.98
CA PRO A 94 4.57 25.69 8.61
C PRO A 94 4.71 25.14 10.03
N ILE A 95 5.92 24.71 10.38
CA ILE A 95 6.29 24.40 11.76
C ILE A 95 6.42 25.75 12.48
N GLU A 96 5.45 26.08 13.34
CA GLU A 96 5.55 27.22 14.28
C GLU A 96 6.45 26.87 15.48
#